data_AF-A0A1F3KM17-F1
#
_entry.id   AF-A0A1F3KM17-F1
#
_cell.length_a   1.000
_cell.length_b   1.000
_cell.length_c   1.000
_cell.angle_alpha   90.00
_cell.angle_beta   90.00
_cell.angle_gamma   90.00
#
_symmetry.space_group_name_H-M   'P 1'
#
loop_
_entity.id
_entity.type
_entity.pdbx_description
1 polymer ?
#
loop_
_entity_poly.entity_id
_entity_poly.type
_entity_poly.pdbx_seq_one_letter_code
_entity_poly.pdbx_strand_id
1 'polypeptide(L)'
;MHFNTIKYIALLLVLIFFISLTGCKKSIQQKIIGKWEMVSYDGSEPSFTYEFMDGDQLNRYWKYKLPNGDDTTILDTAFYYIEVKNFRKNIRITKAEAFLSVDINGLWWIDNLESSLMELQRIETPDLEGGAYLRYEFIKK
;
A
#
# COMPACT_ATOMS: atom_id res chain seq x y z
N MET A 1 0.94 21.54 -46.45
CA MET A 1 1.76 21.67 -45.21
C MET A 1 1.01 21.36 -43.91
N HIS A 2 -0.30 21.62 -43.79
CA HIS A 2 -1.05 21.42 -42.52
C HIS A 2 -1.14 19.98 -41.99
N PHE A 3 -1.12 18.95 -42.86
CA PHE A 3 -1.24 17.55 -42.43
C PHE A 3 -0.07 17.06 -41.57
N ASN A 4 1.14 17.58 -41.80
CA ASN A 4 2.30 17.19 -41.00
C ASN A 4 2.22 17.81 -39.59
N THR A 5 1.77 19.07 -39.49
CA THR A 5 1.59 19.77 -38.22
C THR A 5 0.58 19.07 -37.30
N ILE A 6 -0.54 18.59 -37.85
CA ILE A 6 -1.57 17.85 -37.08
C ILE A 6 -1.01 16.52 -36.54
N LYS A 7 -0.20 15.80 -37.33
CA LYS A 7 0.44 14.55 -36.89
C LYS A 7 1.42 14.79 -35.73
N TYR A 8 2.22 15.85 -35.78
CA TYR A 8 3.14 16.19 -34.69
C TYR A 8 2.41 16.63 -33.43
N ILE A 9 1.31 17.37 -33.54
CA ILE A 9 0.47 17.76 -32.39
C ILE A 9 -0.16 16.53 -31.73
N ALA A 10 -0.70 15.59 -32.54
CA ALA A 10 -1.27 14.35 -32.01
C ALA A 10 -0.21 13.50 -31.30
N LEU A 11 1.00 13.37 -31.87
CA LEU A 11 2.11 12.65 -31.25
C LEU A 11 2.55 13.31 -29.93
N LEU A 12 2.61 14.65 -29.88
CA LEU A 12 2.95 15.39 -28.67
C LEU A 12 1.92 15.16 -27.55
N LEU A 13 0.62 15.17 -27.87
CA LEU A 13 -0.45 14.91 -26.89
C LEU A 13 -0.36 13.48 -26.33
N VAL A 14 -0.05 12.49 -27.17
CA VAL A 14 0.17 11.11 -26.73
C VAL A 14 1.38 11.03 -25.80
N LEU A 15 2.49 11.71 -26.12
CA LEU A 15 3.69 11.74 -25.29
C LEU A 15 3.45 12.39 -23.92
N ILE A 16 2.74 13.52 -23.88
CA ILE A 16 2.36 14.21 -22.63
C ILE A 16 1.50 13.29 -21.76
N PHE A 17 0.57 12.55 -22.37
CA PHE A 17 -0.27 11.59 -21.67
C PHE A 17 0.56 10.47 -21.02
N PHE A 18 1.52 9.88 -21.74
CA PHE A 18 2.37 8.80 -21.20
C PHE A 18 3.30 9.26 -20.06
N ILE A 19 3.86 10.47 -20.12
CA ILE A 19 4.74 11.01 -19.07
C ILE A 19 3.99 11.19 -17.74
N SER A 20 2.70 11.54 -17.80
CA SER A 20 1.88 11.75 -16.60
C SER A 20 1.61 10.46 -15.81
N LEU A 21 1.62 9.29 -16.47
CA LEU A 21 1.26 8.01 -15.84
C LEU A 21 2.38 7.46 -14.96
N THR A 22 3.65 7.65 -15.34
CA THR A 22 4.81 7.13 -14.58
C THR A 22 5.12 7.96 -13.34
N GLY A 23 4.90 9.27 -13.40
CA GLY A 23 5.14 10.18 -12.26
C GLY A 23 4.25 9.88 -11.05
N CYS A 24 3.00 9.47 -11.28
CA CYS A 24 2.04 9.19 -10.21
C CYS A 24 2.48 8.01 -9.34
N LYS A 25 2.88 6.89 -9.96
CA LYS A 25 3.32 5.69 -9.24
C LYS A 25 4.55 5.97 -8.37
N LYS A 26 5.56 6.64 -8.94
CA LYS A 26 6.79 6.98 -8.21
C LYS A 26 6.53 7.93 -7.04
N SER A 27 5.65 8.90 -7.20
CA SER A 27 5.26 9.81 -6.12
C SER A 27 4.57 9.07 -4.96
N ILE A 28 3.67 8.13 -5.27
CA ILE A 28 3.02 7.28 -4.24
C ILE A 28 4.04 6.42 -3.52
N GLN A 29 4.94 5.77 -4.26
CA GLN A 29 6.01 4.95 -3.70
C GLN A 29 6.89 5.76 -2.73
N GLN A 30 7.29 6.99 -3.10
CA GLN A 30 8.06 7.84 -2.20
C GLN A 30 7.32 8.24 -0.92
N LYS A 31 6.00 8.43 -1.00
CA LYS A 31 5.17 8.79 0.17
C LYS A 31 4.98 7.61 1.13
N ILE A 32 4.75 6.42 0.58
CA ILE A 32 4.46 5.23 1.37
C ILE A 32 5.72 4.66 2.05
N ILE A 33 6.90 4.84 1.46
CA ILE A 33 8.15 4.38 2.09
C ILE A 33 8.28 4.96 3.51
N GLY A 34 8.63 4.10 4.47
CA GLY A 34 8.79 4.42 5.88
C GLY A 34 7.99 3.49 6.80
N LYS A 35 8.02 3.82 8.10
CA LYS A 35 7.36 3.06 9.17
C LYS A 35 5.99 3.65 9.49
N TRP A 36 5.00 2.77 9.62
CA TRP A 36 3.58 3.07 9.77
C TRP A 36 3.00 2.20 10.88
N GLU A 37 2.56 2.82 11.96
CA GLU A 37 2.00 2.15 13.13
C GLU A 37 0.48 2.15 13.01
N MET A 38 -0.15 0.97 13.07
CA MET A 38 -1.60 0.86 12.93
C MET A 38 -2.30 1.53 14.11
N VAL A 39 -3.37 2.30 13.87
CA VAL A 39 -4.21 2.86 14.94
C VAL A 39 -5.15 1.78 15.48
N SER A 40 -5.17 1.59 16.81
CA SER A 40 -6.18 0.75 17.47
C SER A 40 -7.39 1.58 17.87
N TYR A 41 -8.59 1.13 17.51
CA TYR A 41 -9.85 1.82 17.84
C TYR A 41 -10.22 1.75 19.32
N ASP A 42 -9.71 0.76 20.05
CA ASP A 42 -9.99 0.56 21.48
C ASP A 42 -8.98 1.28 22.40
N GLY A 43 -8.04 2.02 21.83
CA GLY A 43 -6.99 2.73 22.57
C GLY A 43 -5.91 1.81 23.18
N SER A 44 -5.92 0.52 22.84
CA SER A 44 -4.81 -0.38 23.19
C SER A 44 -3.54 -0.01 22.41
N GLU A 45 -2.39 -0.43 22.94
CA GLU A 45 -1.14 -0.25 22.22
C GLU A 45 -1.21 -0.95 20.86
N PRO A 46 -0.73 -0.28 19.80
CA PRO A 46 -0.78 -0.82 18.45
C PRO A 46 0.04 -2.11 18.39
N SER A 47 -0.65 -3.21 18.12
CA SER A 47 -0.06 -4.55 18.02
C SER A 47 0.78 -4.73 16.77
N PHE A 48 0.85 -3.71 15.89
CA PHE A 48 1.34 -3.89 14.55
C PHE A 48 1.95 -2.65 13.88
N THR A 49 3.09 -2.83 13.21
CA THR A 49 3.76 -1.81 12.41
C THR A 49 4.13 -2.35 11.03
N TYR A 50 3.91 -1.54 10.00
CA TYR A 50 4.39 -1.75 8.64
C TYR A 50 5.60 -0.88 8.35
N GLU A 51 6.63 -1.47 7.73
CA GLU A 51 7.72 -0.74 7.13
C GLU A 51 7.76 -1.04 5.64
N PHE A 52 7.34 -0.07 4.84
CA PHE A 52 7.46 -0.13 3.39
C PHE A 52 8.88 0.30 3.02
N MET A 53 9.63 -0.64 2.47
CA MET A 53 11.01 -0.43 2.05
C MET A 53 11.06 0.06 0.60
N ASP A 54 12.19 0.69 0.25
CA ASP A 54 12.53 0.84 -1.15
C ASP A 54 12.87 -0.53 -1.76
N GLY A 55 12.40 -0.81 -2.97
CA GLY A 55 12.53 -2.13 -3.60
C GLY A 55 11.39 -3.13 -3.33
N ASP A 56 10.15 -2.64 -3.18
CA ASP A 56 8.91 -3.44 -3.16
C ASP A 56 8.80 -4.46 -1.98
N GLN A 57 9.62 -4.33 -0.94
CA GLN A 57 9.56 -5.15 0.27
C GLN A 57 8.75 -4.49 1.38
N LEU A 58 7.92 -5.27 2.07
CA LEU A 58 7.14 -4.86 3.24
C LEU A 58 7.58 -5.68 4.46
N ASN A 59 8.16 -5.03 5.46
CA ASN A 59 8.39 -5.66 6.76
C ASN A 59 7.19 -5.41 7.68
N ARG A 60 6.79 -6.45 8.42
CA ARG A 60 5.65 -6.43 9.31
C ARG A 60 6.09 -6.80 10.72
N TYR A 61 5.90 -5.91 11.67
CA TYR A 61 6.29 -6.10 13.07
C TYR A 61 5.04 -6.28 13.91
N TRP A 62 4.89 -7.45 14.51
CA TRP A 62 3.78 -7.77 15.42
C TRP A 62 4.29 -7.76 16.85
N LYS A 63 3.73 -6.89 17.69
CA LYS A 63 3.96 -6.90 19.14
C LYS A 63 2.89 -7.74 19.81
N TYR A 64 3.30 -8.69 20.64
CA TYR A 64 2.37 -9.46 21.46
C TYR A 64 3.00 -9.84 22.79
N LYS A 65 2.14 -10.15 23.77
CA LYS A 65 2.54 -10.64 25.09
C LYS A 65 2.51 -12.16 25.11
N LEU A 66 3.60 -12.75 25.58
CA LEU A 66 3.68 -14.19 25.85
C LEU A 66 2.84 -14.56 27.08
N PRO A 67 2.48 -15.85 27.24
CA PRO A 67 1.74 -16.31 28.42
C PRO A 67 2.44 -16.03 29.77
N ASN A 68 3.77 -15.88 29.76
CA ASN A 68 4.57 -15.53 30.93
C ASN A 68 4.59 -14.02 31.22
N GLY A 69 3.97 -13.18 30.39
CA GLY A 69 3.88 -11.73 30.55
C GLY A 69 4.96 -10.94 29.81
N ASP A 70 5.93 -11.59 29.16
CA ASP A 70 7.00 -10.92 28.43
C ASP A 70 6.52 -10.38 27.08
N ASP A 71 7.02 -9.20 26.70
CA ASP A 71 6.79 -8.62 25.37
C ASP A 71 7.71 -9.27 24.34
N THR A 72 7.17 -9.53 23.16
CA THR A 72 7.93 -10.07 22.03
C THR A 72 7.47 -9.43 20.73
N THR A 73 8.39 -9.38 19.77
CA THR A 73 8.14 -8.85 18.43
C THR A 73 8.43 -9.92 17.39
N ILE A 74 7.42 -10.29 16.61
CA ILE A 74 7.62 -11.13 15.42
C ILE A 74 7.79 -10.22 14.21
N LEU A 75 8.82 -10.53 13.42
CA LEU A 75 9.04 -9.96 12.11
C LEU A 75 8.59 -10.95 11.04
N ASP A 76 7.76 -10.47 10.13
CA ASP A 76 7.45 -11.13 8.86
C ASP A 76 7.82 -10.23 7.69
N THR A 77 8.17 -10.83 6.55
CA THR A 77 8.47 -10.11 5.31
C THR A 77 7.50 -10.50 4.20
N ALA A 78 6.94 -9.50 3.54
CA ALA A 78 6.07 -9.63 2.38
C ALA A 78 6.59 -8.75 1.22
N PHE A 79 5.91 -8.82 0.07
CA PHE A 79 6.15 -7.92 -1.05
C PHE A 79 4.92 -7.06 -1.31
N TYR A 80 5.14 -5.82 -1.73
CA TYR A 80 4.08 -4.90 -2.12
C TYR A 80 4.33 -4.32 -3.52
N TYR A 81 3.25 -3.98 -4.23
CA TYR A 81 3.33 -3.32 -5.52
C TYR A 81 2.26 -2.24 -5.64
N ILE A 82 2.64 -1.05 -6.14
CA ILE A 82 1.71 0.04 -6.37
C ILE A 82 1.05 -0.09 -7.75
N GLU A 83 -0.26 -0.22 -7.76
CA GLU A 83 -1.09 -0.21 -8.97
C GLU A 83 -1.85 1.11 -9.07
N VAL A 84 -1.74 1.79 -10.22
CA VAL A 84 -2.55 2.98 -10.51
C VAL A 84 -3.40 2.69 -11.73
N LYS A 85 -4.71 2.51 -11.53
CA LYS A 85 -5.67 2.20 -12.60
C LYS A 85 -6.86 3.13 -12.49
N ASN A 86 -7.22 3.82 -13.58
CA ASN A 86 -8.38 4.71 -13.64
C ASN A 86 -8.44 5.71 -12.46
N PHE A 87 -7.30 6.34 -12.14
CA PHE A 87 -7.13 7.25 -11.00
C PHE A 87 -7.23 6.63 -9.60
N ARG A 88 -7.57 5.34 -9.48
CA ARG A 88 -7.49 4.61 -8.22
C ARG A 88 -6.05 4.18 -7.95
N LYS A 89 -5.63 4.33 -6.70
CA LYS A 89 -4.30 3.99 -6.21
C LYS A 89 -4.46 2.79 -5.30
N ASN A 90 -3.81 1.69 -5.65
CA ASN A 90 -3.88 0.47 -4.89
C ASN A 90 -2.48 -0.03 -4.53
N ILE A 91 -2.42 -0.84 -3.47
CA ILE A 91 -1.27 -1.62 -3.05
C ILE A 91 -1.69 -3.08 -3.17
N ARG A 92 -0.97 -3.86 -3.96
CA ARG A 92 -1.09 -5.32 -3.94
C ARG A 92 -0.04 -5.85 -2.97
N ILE A 93 -0.48 -6.61 -1.96
CA ILE A 93 0.41 -7.29 -1.01
C ILE A 93 0.42 -8.78 -1.33
N THR A 94 1.60 -9.38 -1.36
CA THR A 94 1.80 -10.79 -1.70
C THR A 94 2.84 -11.46 -0.80
N LYS A 95 2.74 -12.78 -0.67
CA LYS A 95 3.65 -13.64 0.13
C LYS A 95 3.75 -13.26 1.60
N ALA A 96 2.74 -12.57 2.13
CA ALA A 96 2.62 -12.34 3.56
C ALA A 96 2.21 -13.64 4.26
N GLU A 97 2.90 -14.07 5.31
CA GLU A 97 2.43 -15.18 6.14
C GLU A 97 1.20 -14.77 6.95
N ALA A 98 0.20 -15.65 7.06
CA ALA A 98 -0.94 -15.37 7.93
C ALA A 98 -0.50 -15.42 9.40
N PHE A 99 -0.84 -14.39 10.17
CA PHE A 99 -0.51 -14.32 11.60
C PHE A 99 -1.78 -14.08 12.40
N LEU A 100 -2.01 -14.84 13.47
CA LEU A 100 -3.24 -14.80 14.29
C LEU A 100 -4.53 -14.87 13.43
N SER A 101 -4.51 -15.72 12.39
CA SER A 101 -5.60 -15.86 11.42
C SER A 101 -5.91 -14.60 10.59
N VAL A 102 -5.03 -13.61 10.61
CA VAL A 102 -5.12 -12.42 9.74
C VAL A 102 -4.24 -12.63 8.51
N ASP A 103 -4.89 -12.91 7.38
CA ASP A 103 -4.28 -12.80 6.06
C ASP A 103 -4.45 -11.38 5.53
N ILE A 104 -3.36 -10.79 5.03
CA ILE A 104 -3.34 -9.44 4.44
C ILE A 104 -3.04 -9.45 2.94
N ASN A 105 -2.76 -10.62 2.35
CA ASN A 105 -2.52 -10.73 0.92
C ASN A 105 -3.75 -10.21 0.17
N GLY A 106 -3.52 -9.69 -1.05
CA GLY A 106 -4.58 -9.16 -1.91
C GLY A 106 -4.39 -7.70 -2.28
N LEU A 107 -5.46 -7.07 -2.74
CA LEU A 107 -5.46 -5.70 -3.25
C LEU A 107 -6.09 -4.75 -2.25
N TRP A 108 -5.37 -3.68 -1.94
CA TRP A 108 -5.75 -2.64 -1.00
C TRP A 108 -5.88 -1.31 -1.72
N TRP A 109 -7.06 -0.69 -1.68
CA TRP A 109 -7.24 0.69 -2.08
C TRP A 109 -6.60 1.59 -1.02
N ILE A 110 -5.75 2.51 -1.46
CA ILE A 110 -5.28 3.65 -0.69
C ILE A 110 -6.37 4.74 -0.67
N ASP A 111 -7.14 4.81 0.41
CA ASP A 111 -8.16 5.85 0.61
C ASP A 111 -7.49 7.20 0.90
N ASN A 112 -6.49 7.20 1.78
CA ASN A 112 -5.71 8.38 2.14
C ASN A 112 -4.22 8.06 2.24
N LEU A 113 -3.36 8.98 1.79
CA LEU A 113 -1.90 8.88 1.90
C LEU A 113 -1.28 10.28 1.99
N GLU A 114 -1.14 10.74 3.21
CA GLU A 114 -0.48 11.98 3.59
C GLU A 114 0.90 11.71 4.22
N SER A 115 1.57 12.76 4.69
CA SER A 115 2.89 12.63 5.32
C SER A 115 2.85 11.89 6.66
N SER A 116 1.71 11.91 7.36
CA SER A 116 1.57 11.34 8.72
C SER A 116 0.43 10.34 8.87
N LEU A 117 -0.45 10.23 7.88
CA LEU A 117 -1.64 9.38 7.91
C LEU A 117 -1.73 8.55 6.63
N MET A 118 -2.06 7.27 6.79
CA MET A 118 -2.36 6.36 5.69
C MET A 118 -3.59 5.55 6.04
N GLU A 119 -4.54 5.48 5.10
CA GLU A 119 -5.76 4.69 5.22
C GLU A 119 -5.82 3.71 4.05
N LEU A 120 -5.94 2.42 4.37
CA LEU A 120 -6.01 1.33 3.41
C LEU A 120 -7.31 0.55 3.58
N GLN A 121 -8.01 0.30 2.49
CA GLN A 121 -9.19 -0.55 2.45
C GLN A 121 -8.96 -1.74 1.52
N ARG A 122 -9.06 -2.96 2.05
CA ARG A 122 -8.97 -4.17 1.22
C ARG A 122 -10.20 -4.30 0.33
N ILE A 123 -9.94 -4.63 -0.94
CA ILE A 123 -10.96 -4.78 -1.98
C ILE A 123 -10.90 -6.15 -2.70
N GLU A 124 -9.79 -6.88 -2.55
CA GLU A 124 -9.58 -8.21 -3.14
C GLU A 124 -8.78 -9.05 -2.16
N THR A 125 -9.16 -10.32 -1.99
CA THR A 125 -8.38 -11.35 -1.30
C THR A 125 -7.85 -12.35 -2.33
N PRO A 126 -6.80 -13.15 -2.02
CA PRO A 126 -6.26 -14.13 -2.98
C PRO A 126 -7.31 -15.12 -3.50
N ASP A 127 -8.28 -15.46 -2.66
CA ASP A 127 -9.29 -16.50 -2.94
C ASP A 127 -10.60 -15.95 -3.52
N LEU A 128 -10.83 -14.62 -3.49
CA LEU A 128 -12.12 -14.05 -3.87
C LEU A 128 -12.01 -12.58 -4.34
N GLU A 129 -12.49 -12.30 -5.55
CA GLU A 129 -12.79 -10.94 -6.01
C GLU A 129 -14.01 -10.41 -5.25
N GLY A 130 -13.88 -9.29 -4.55
CA GLY A 130 -14.94 -8.72 -3.72
C GLY A 130 -15.04 -9.27 -2.29
N GLY A 131 -14.06 -10.06 -1.87
CA GLY A 131 -13.93 -10.56 -0.49
C GLY A 131 -13.17 -9.60 0.41
N ALA A 132 -13.82 -9.20 1.50
CA ALA A 132 -13.24 -8.56 2.70
C ALA A 132 -12.96 -7.05 2.66
N TYR A 133 -13.97 -6.30 3.10
CA TYR A 133 -13.88 -4.93 3.58
C TYR A 133 -13.09 -4.88 4.91
N LEU A 134 -11.76 -4.88 4.83
CA LEU A 134 -10.90 -4.63 5.97
C LEU A 134 -10.28 -3.25 5.81
N ARG A 135 -10.44 -2.39 6.82
CA ARG A 135 -9.90 -1.03 6.82
C ARG A 135 -8.83 -0.91 7.88
N TYR A 136 -7.67 -0.41 7.47
CA TYR A 136 -6.56 -0.10 8.35
C TYR A 136 -6.22 1.38 8.25
N GLU A 137 -5.96 1.97 9.41
CA GLU A 137 -5.49 3.34 9.54
C GLU A 137 -4.12 3.29 10.21
N PHE A 138 -3.19 4.08 9.71
CA PHE A 138 -1.81 4.09 10.18
C PHE A 138 -1.31 5.51 10.40
N ILE A 139 -0.48 5.68 11.43
CA ILE A 139 0.27 6.90 11.68
C ILE A 139 1.75 6.68 11.36
N LYS A 140 2.37 7.65 10.71
CA LYS A 140 3.79 7.59 10.37
C LYS A 140 4.67 7.77 11.61
N LYS A 141 5.72 6.97 11.72
CA LYS A 141 6.71 7.02 12.81
C LYS A 141 8.00 7.73 12.41
#